data_AF-A0A7S4FH06-F1
#
_entry.id   AF-A0A7S4FH06-F1
#
_cell.length_a   1.000
_cell.length_b   1.000
_cell.length_c   1.000
_cell.angle_alpha   90.00
_cell.angle_beta   90.00
_cell.angle_gamma   90.00
#
_symmetry.space_group_name_H-M   'P 1'
#
loop_
_entity.id
_entity.type
_entity.pdbx_description
1 polymer ?
#
loop_
_entity_poly.entity_id
_entity_poly.type
_entity_poly.pdbx_seq_one_letter_code
_entity_poly.pdbx_strand_id
1 'polypeptide(L)'
;HSAFGRHRNPLFYLFKKYSDPDPKGKAMHMPMHTFVKLIEDAKLLDQVMTQATITEGLFQLQISDILSFADFLTALGFVAAFKQPHPLLPLHTRVSQFLSQTFQHAFHPNFPNNVRGN
;
A
#
# COMPACT_ATOMS: atom_id res chain seq x y z
N HIS A 1 -13.56 -12.79 -21.07
CA HIS A 1 -12.83 -11.50 -20.92
C HIS A 1 -13.04 -11.02 -19.47
N SER A 2 -12.11 -10.93 -18.52
CA SER A 2 -10.65 -10.84 -18.51
C SER A 2 -10.13 -11.57 -17.25
N ALA A 3 -9.48 -12.72 -17.42
CA ALA A 3 -8.68 -13.38 -16.37
C ALA A 3 -7.20 -12.91 -16.40
N PHE A 4 -6.89 -11.92 -17.24
CA PHE A 4 -5.53 -11.54 -17.60
C PHE A 4 -4.95 -10.40 -16.74
N GLY A 5 -5.75 -9.78 -15.86
CA GLY A 5 -5.35 -8.60 -15.08
C GLY A 5 -4.88 -8.85 -13.64
N ARG A 6 -5.26 -9.98 -13.00
CA ARG A 6 -4.91 -10.24 -11.58
C ARG A 6 -3.54 -10.92 -11.41
N HIS A 7 -3.06 -11.60 -12.46
CA HIS A 7 -1.80 -12.35 -12.48
C HIS A 7 -0.56 -11.50 -12.81
N ARG A 8 -0.66 -10.18 -12.88
CA ARG A 8 0.49 -9.31 -13.22
C ARG A 8 0.71 -8.14 -12.26
N ASN A 9 -0.05 -8.06 -11.15
CA ASN A 9 0.18 -7.01 -10.17
C ASN A 9 1.22 -7.50 -9.12
N PRO A 10 2.46 -6.96 -9.09
CA PRO A 10 3.48 -7.37 -8.12
C PRO A 10 3.05 -7.14 -6.67
N LEU A 11 2.18 -6.16 -6.39
CA LEU A 11 1.61 -5.92 -5.06
C LEU A 11 0.60 -7.02 -4.68
N PHE A 12 -0.12 -7.57 -5.64
CA PHE A 12 -1.02 -8.71 -5.38
C PHE A 12 -0.25 -9.99 -5.06
N TYR A 13 0.87 -10.24 -5.74
CA TYR A 13 1.77 -11.35 -5.39
C TYR A 13 2.40 -11.17 -4.02
N LEU A 14 2.83 -9.95 -3.70
CA LEU A 14 3.34 -9.63 -2.38
C LEU A 14 2.27 -9.88 -1.33
N PHE A 15 1.07 -9.32 -1.49
CA PHE A 15 -0.06 -9.56 -0.59
C PHE A 15 -0.33 -11.05 -0.41
N LYS A 16 -0.47 -11.80 -1.51
CA LYS A 16 -0.71 -13.25 -1.49
C LYS A 16 0.39 -14.03 -0.77
N LYS A 17 1.66 -13.63 -0.88
CA LYS A 17 2.79 -14.30 -0.22
C LYS A 17 2.73 -14.20 1.31
N TYR A 18 2.19 -13.09 1.81
CA TYR A 18 2.13 -12.77 3.24
C TYR A 18 0.70 -12.84 3.80
N SER A 19 -0.23 -13.46 3.06
CA SER A 19 -1.62 -13.63 3.46
C SER A 19 -1.94 -15.09 3.66
N ASP A 20 -2.70 -15.38 4.71
CA ASP A 20 -3.27 -16.70 4.93
C ASP A 20 -4.55 -16.85 4.11
N PRO A 21 -4.82 -18.04 3.55
CA PRO A 21 -6.13 -18.35 3.02
C PRO A 21 -7.14 -18.36 4.18
N ASP A 22 -8.28 -17.69 4.00
CA ASP A 22 -9.45 -17.82 4.87
C ASP A 22 -9.69 -19.31 5.17
N PRO A 23 -10.01 -19.74 6.41
CA PRO A 23 -10.40 -21.11 6.71
C PRO A 23 -11.52 -21.66 5.79
N LYS A 24 -12.31 -20.79 5.15
CA LYS A 24 -13.31 -21.19 4.13
C LYS A 24 -12.79 -21.22 2.69
N GLY A 25 -11.52 -20.87 2.46
CA GLY A 25 -10.83 -20.89 1.17
C GLY A 25 -11.28 -19.82 0.17
N LYS A 26 -12.08 -18.83 0.60
CA LYS A 26 -12.75 -17.88 -0.31
C LYS A 26 -12.00 -16.57 -0.51
N ALA A 27 -11.24 -16.12 0.48
CA ALA A 27 -10.49 -14.87 0.44
C ALA A 27 -9.10 -15.04 1.07
N MET A 28 -8.15 -14.20 0.64
CA MET A 28 -6.83 -14.11 1.27
C MET A 28 -6.85 -12.91 2.21
N HIS A 29 -6.33 -13.11 3.42
CA HIS A 29 -6.33 -12.12 4.46
C HIS A 29 -4.92 -11.97 5.05
N MET A 30 -4.48 -10.73 5.22
CA MET A 30 -3.21 -10.42 5.85
C MET A 30 -3.46 -9.89 7.26
N PRO A 31 -2.96 -10.51 8.32
CA PRO A 31 -3.00 -9.91 9.65
C PRO A 31 -2.22 -8.59 9.71
N MET A 32 -2.71 -7.61 10.46
CA MET A 32 -2.08 -6.28 10.63
C MET A 32 -0.64 -6.38 11.12
N HIS A 33 -0.38 -7.28 12.08
CA HIS A 33 0.99 -7.49 12.58
C HIS A 33 1.94 -8.00 11.49
N THR A 34 1.44 -8.80 10.52
CA THR A 34 2.21 -9.26 9.36
C THR A 34 2.51 -8.09 8.42
N PHE A 35 1.54 -7.20 8.21
CA PHE A 35 1.77 -5.96 7.46
C PHE A 35 2.83 -5.08 8.12
N VAL A 36 2.72 -4.81 9.42
CA VAL A 36 3.68 -3.98 10.16
C VAL A 36 5.09 -4.57 10.08
N LYS A 37 5.23 -5.90 10.25
CA LYS A 37 6.51 -6.59 10.08
C LYS A 37 7.07 -6.44 8.66
N LEU A 38 6.21 -6.46 7.63
CA LEU A 38 6.64 -6.24 6.24
C LEU A 38 7.19 -4.82 6.03
N ILE A 39 6.60 -3.81 6.67
CA ILE A 39 7.10 -2.43 6.65
C ILE A 39 8.45 -2.30 7.39
N GLU A 40 8.60 -3.01 8.50
CA GLU A 40 9.86 -3.12 9.25
C GLU A 40 10.96 -3.78 8.43
N ASP A 41 10.69 -4.95 7.84
CA ASP A 41 11.62 -5.69 6.98
C ASP A 41 12.05 -4.88 5.75
N ALA A 42 11.13 -4.04 5.23
CA ALA A 42 11.42 -3.09 4.15
C ALA A 42 12.24 -1.86 4.60
N LYS A 43 12.60 -1.78 5.89
CA LYS A 43 13.33 -0.65 6.50
C LYS A 43 12.63 0.69 6.30
N LEU A 44 11.31 0.67 6.27
CA LEU A 44 10.50 1.87 6.14
C LEU A 44 10.21 2.52 7.49
N LEU A 45 10.41 1.84 8.63
CA LEU A 45 10.28 2.47 9.95
C LEU A 45 11.40 3.49 10.22
N ASP A 46 11.07 4.58 10.90
CA ASP A 46 12.06 5.56 11.40
C ASP A 46 11.60 6.16 12.75
N GLN A 47 12.29 7.21 13.23
CA GLN A 47 11.97 7.87 14.51
C GLN A 47 10.56 8.49 14.54
N VAL A 48 9.98 8.80 13.37
CA VAL A 48 8.68 9.46 13.24
C VAL A 48 7.59 8.44 12.89
N MET A 49 7.92 7.44 12.07
CA MET A 49 7.02 6.37 11.65
C MET A 49 7.38 5.07 12.37
N THR A 50 6.82 4.91 13.57
CA THR A 50 6.98 3.71 14.39
C THR A 50 5.88 2.68 14.08
N GLN A 51 6.02 1.45 14.58
CA GLN A 51 4.96 0.43 14.49
C GLN A 51 3.63 0.94 15.10
N ALA A 52 3.71 1.67 16.22
CA ALA A 52 2.54 2.27 16.87
C ALA A 52 1.88 3.33 15.96
N THR A 53 2.67 4.21 15.34
CA THR A 53 2.18 5.25 14.42
C THR A 53 1.42 4.65 13.24
N ILE A 54 1.91 3.54 12.68
CA ILE A 54 1.25 2.83 11.59
C ILE A 54 -0.06 2.22 12.08
N THR A 55 -0.03 1.50 13.21
CA THR A 55 -1.21 0.80 13.73
C THR A 55 -2.33 1.80 14.09
N GLU A 56 -2.00 2.89 14.78
CA GLU A 56 -2.94 3.96 15.11
C GLU A 56 -3.47 4.67 13.85
N GLY A 57 -2.60 4.98 12.89
CA GLY A 57 -2.99 5.64 11.65
C GLY A 57 -3.92 4.79 10.79
N LEU A 58 -3.68 3.48 10.70
CA LEU A 58 -4.55 2.55 9.99
C LEU A 58 -5.88 2.35 10.74
N PHE A 59 -5.87 2.32 12.07
CA PHE A 59 -7.08 2.30 12.87
C PHE A 59 -7.95 3.55 12.65
N GLN A 60 -7.34 4.73 12.55
CA GLN A 60 -8.05 5.98 12.20
C GLN A 60 -8.66 5.94 10.79
N LEU A 61 -8.06 5.19 9.87
CA LEU A 61 -8.61 4.92 8.53
C LEU A 61 -9.68 3.82 8.52
N GLN A 62 -10.12 3.35 9.69
CA GLN A 62 -11.10 2.27 9.86
C GLN A 62 -10.66 0.94 9.23
N ILE A 63 -9.35 0.72 9.12
CA ILE A 63 -8.79 -0.55 8.64
C ILE A 63 -8.83 -1.57 9.77
N SER A 64 -9.38 -2.74 9.48
CA SER A 64 -9.44 -3.86 10.42
C SER A 64 -8.06 -4.45 10.72
N ASP A 65 -7.93 -5.17 11.84
CA ASP A 65 -6.74 -5.97 12.16
C ASP A 65 -6.46 -7.08 11.15
N ILE A 66 -7.42 -7.37 10.27
CA ILE A 66 -7.30 -8.33 9.18
C ILE A 66 -7.52 -7.56 7.86
N LEU A 67 -6.45 -7.43 7.08
CA LEU A 67 -6.44 -6.65 5.85
C LEU A 67 -6.91 -7.50 4.67
N SER A 68 -7.92 -7.01 3.96
CA SER A 68 -8.18 -7.42 2.58
C SER A 68 -7.10 -6.87 1.64
N PHE A 69 -7.12 -7.29 0.37
CA PHE A 69 -6.19 -6.72 -0.62
C PHE A 69 -6.41 -5.20 -0.79
N ALA A 70 -7.65 -4.71 -0.67
CA ALA A 70 -7.93 -3.29 -0.74
C ALA A 70 -7.35 -2.54 0.47
N ASP A 71 -7.53 -3.10 1.68
CA ASP A 71 -6.97 -2.52 2.91
C ASP A 71 -5.44 -2.49 2.88
N PHE A 72 -4.82 -3.55 2.34
CA PHE A 72 -3.39 -3.61 2.10
C PHE A 72 -2.89 -2.48 1.20
N LEU A 73 -3.59 -2.19 0.09
CA LEU A 73 -3.22 -1.07 -0.80
C LEU A 73 -3.40 0.28 -0.09
N THR A 74 -4.47 0.45 0.68
CA THR A 74 -4.69 1.67 1.49
C THR A 74 -3.58 1.84 2.53
N ALA A 75 -3.18 0.75 3.19
CA ALA A 75 -2.12 0.76 4.19
C ALA A 75 -0.75 1.10 3.59
N LEU A 76 -0.43 0.58 2.40
CA LEU A 76 0.76 1.00 1.65
C LEU A 76 0.69 2.48 1.26
N GLY A 77 -0.48 2.96 0.83
CA GLY A 77 -0.69 4.36 0.50
C GLY A 77 -0.50 5.29 1.70
N PHE A 78 -0.95 4.87 2.88
CA PHE A 78 -0.68 5.56 4.15
C PHE A 78 0.82 5.67 4.43
N VAL A 79 1.56 4.55 4.37
CA VAL A 79 3.01 4.54 4.61
C VAL A 79 3.74 5.44 3.62
N ALA A 80 3.38 5.36 2.33
CA ALA A 80 3.97 6.20 1.30
C ALA A 80 3.67 7.69 1.54
N ALA A 81 2.42 8.04 1.84
CA ALA A 81 2.00 9.41 2.15
C ALA A 81 2.70 9.97 3.39
N PHE A 82 2.91 9.14 4.41
CA PHE A 82 3.62 9.53 5.63
C PHE A 82 5.08 9.88 5.35
N LYS A 83 5.72 9.14 4.43
CA LYS A 83 7.10 9.37 3.99
C LYS A 83 7.28 10.51 3.00
N GLN A 84 6.20 11.08 2.46
CA GLN A 84 6.34 12.22 1.55
C GLN A 84 6.89 13.45 2.28
N PRO A 85 7.84 14.19 1.69
CA PRO A 85 8.48 15.36 2.30
C PRO A 85 7.58 16.61 2.34
N HIS A 86 6.25 16.43 2.33
CA HIS A 86 5.26 17.51 2.26
C HIS A 86 4.50 17.66 3.58
N PRO A 87 5.07 18.35 4.59
CA PRO A 87 4.49 18.46 5.93
C PRO A 87 3.20 19.29 6.01
N LEU A 88 2.81 20.00 4.94
CA LEU A 88 1.71 20.97 4.97
C LEU A 88 0.35 20.40 4.55
N LEU A 89 0.31 19.22 3.93
CA LEU A 89 -0.95 18.60 3.50
C LEU A 89 -1.47 17.61 4.55
N PRO A 90 -2.77 17.68 4.91
CA PRO A 90 -3.41 16.67 5.74
C PRO A 90 -3.15 15.26 5.21
N LEU A 91 -2.98 14.30 6.11
CA LEU A 91 -2.59 12.92 5.77
C LEU A 91 -3.56 12.27 4.78
N HIS A 92 -4.87 12.46 4.96
CA HIS A 92 -5.90 11.96 4.03
C HIS A 92 -5.76 12.55 2.62
N THR A 93 -5.31 13.81 2.49
CA THR A 93 -5.06 14.47 1.20
C THR A 93 -3.85 13.84 0.52
N ARG A 94 -2.78 13.55 1.27
CA ARG A 94 -1.57 12.88 0.74
C ARG A 94 -1.85 11.45 0.30
N VAL A 95 -2.62 10.69 1.08
CA VAL A 95 -3.06 9.33 0.70
C VAL A 95 -3.86 9.36 -0.60
N SER A 96 -4.82 10.27 -0.72
CA SER A 96 -5.64 10.42 -1.93
C SER A 96 -4.82 10.82 -3.16
N GLN A 97 -3.86 11.73 -3.00
CA GLN A 97 -2.93 12.12 -4.07
C GLN A 97 -2.00 10.99 -4.48
N PHE A 98 -1.41 10.27 -3.52
CA PHE A 98 -0.54 9.13 -3.78
C PHE A 98 -1.29 8.02 -4.52
N LEU A 99 -2.50 7.66 -4.08
CA LEU A 99 -3.32 6.66 -4.75
C LEU A 99 -3.68 7.12 -6.16
N SER A 100 -4.09 8.38 -6.34
CA SER A 100 -4.43 8.94 -7.66
C SER A 100 -3.24 8.89 -8.62
N GLN A 101 -2.04 9.28 -8.19
CA GLN A 101 -0.82 9.18 -9.00
C GLN A 101 -0.46 7.73 -9.30
N THR A 102 -0.48 6.86 -8.29
CA THR A 102 -0.12 5.44 -8.45
C THR A 102 -1.06 4.74 -9.42
N PHE A 103 -2.37 5.01 -9.34
CA PHE A 103 -3.35 4.44 -10.28
C PHE A 103 -3.22 5.04 -11.68
N GLN A 104 -2.95 6.34 -11.83
CA GLN A 104 -2.68 6.94 -13.14
C GLN A 104 -1.43 6.32 -13.80
N HIS A 105 -0.36 6.10 -13.04
CA HIS A 105 0.86 5.46 -13.55
C HIS A 105 0.72 3.95 -13.77
N ALA A 106 -0.08 3.24 -12.97
CA ALA A 106 -0.28 1.80 -13.10
C ALA A 106 -1.21 1.41 -14.26
N PHE A 107 -2.08 2.33 -14.72
CA PHE A 107 -3.03 2.08 -15.80
C PHE A 107 -2.73 2.84 -17.11
N HIS A 108 -1.66 3.64 -17.17
CA HIS A 108 -1.13 4.23 -18.40
C HIS A 108 0.23 3.61 -18.78
N PRO A 109 0.30 2.71 -19.78
CA PRO A 109 1.57 2.23 -20.30
C PRO A 109 2.12 3.26 -21.30
N ASN A 110 2.54 4.44 -20.84
CA ASN A 110 3.20 5.43 -21.70
C ASN A 110 4.63 5.72 -21.24
N PHE A 111 5.53 5.49 -22.20
CA PHE A 111 6.98 5.57 -22.21
C PHE A 111 7.59 6.82 -21.55
N PRO A 112 8.88 6.76 -21.16
CA PRO A 112 9.59 7.88 -20.55
C PRO A 112 9.80 9.00 -21.57
N ASN A 113 8.98 10.04 -21.49
CA ASN A 113 9.33 11.33 -22.04
C ASN A 113 9.83 12.20 -20.90
N ASN A 114 11.14 12.11 -20.64
CA ASN A 114 12.00 13.22 -20.20
C ASN A 114 13.45 12.74 -20.04
N VAL A 115 14.07 12.29 -21.14
CA VAL A 115 15.48 12.63 -21.38
C VAL A 115 15.44 14.07 -21.91
N ARG A 116 15.67 15.07 -21.04
CA ARG A 116 16.02 16.40 -21.53
C ARG A 116 17.37 16.25 -22.22
N GLY A 117 17.40 16.56 -23.51
CA GLY A 117 18.65 16.87 -24.19
C GLY A 117 19.33 18.00 -23.41
N ASN A 118 20.52 17.70 -22.94
CA ASN A 118 21.59 18.68 -22.99
C ASN A 118 22.42 18.32 -24.21
#